data_AF-F3G8S5-F1
#
_entry.id   AF-F3G8S5-F1
#
_cell.length_a   1.000
_cell.length_b   1.000
_cell.length_c   1.000
_cell.angle_alpha   90.00
_cell.angle_beta   90.00
_cell.angle_gamma   90.00
#
_symmetry.space_group_name_H-M   'P 1'
#
loop_
_entity.id
_entity.type
_entity.pdbx_description
1 polymer ?
#
loop_
_entity_poly.entity_id
_entity_poly.type
_entity_poly.pdbx_seq_one_letter_code
_entity_poly.pdbx_strand_id
1 'polypeptide(L)'
;MADKKAQLIIEGAAPVELPILTGTVGPDVIDVRGLTATGRFTFDPGFMSTASCDSKITYIDGDNGILLHRGYPIEQLAEQSDYLETCYLLLNGELPTAEQKAQFVAVVKNH
;
A
#
# COMPACT_ATOMS: atom_id res chain seq x y z
N MET A 1 19.17 0.00 1.22
CA MET A 1 19.41 -1.44 0.95
C MET A 1 18.65 -2.20 2.02
N ALA A 2 17.92 -3.26 1.67
CA ALA A 2 17.22 -4.06 2.68
C ALA A 2 18.26 -4.88 3.44
N ASP A 3 18.52 -4.54 4.71
CA ASP A 3 19.44 -5.28 5.57
C ASP A 3 18.87 -6.63 6.03
N LYS A 4 17.55 -6.80 5.91
CA LYS A 4 16.85 -8.05 6.26
C LYS A 4 16.71 -8.95 5.03
N LYS A 5 16.97 -10.24 5.22
CA LYS A 5 16.81 -11.28 4.20
C LYS A 5 16.10 -12.50 4.77
N ALA A 6 15.29 -13.14 3.94
CA ALA A 6 14.78 -14.48 4.14
C ALA A 6 15.61 -15.47 3.32
N GLN A 7 15.65 -16.73 3.73
CA GLN A 7 16.27 -17.81 2.96
C GLN A 7 15.22 -18.85 2.59
N LEU A 8 15.16 -19.19 1.31
CA LEU A 8 14.36 -20.30 0.79
C LEU A 8 15.29 -21.48 0.50
N ILE A 9 15.11 -22.56 1.25
CA ILE A 9 15.86 -23.81 1.09
C ILE A 9 15.01 -24.76 0.25
N ILE A 10 15.58 -25.25 -0.84
CA ILE A 10 14.94 -26.21 -1.74
C ILE A 10 15.84 -27.43 -1.85
N GLU A 11 15.27 -28.62 -1.68
CA GLU A 11 16.00 -29.87 -1.77
C GLU A 11 16.74 -30.01 -3.11
N GLY A 12 18.04 -30.32 -3.04
CA GLY A 12 18.89 -30.47 -4.22
C GLY A 12 19.33 -29.16 -4.89
N ALA A 13 19.06 -28.00 -4.30
CA ALA A 13 19.49 -26.70 -4.81
C ALA A 13 20.23 -25.88 -3.74
N ALA A 14 21.05 -24.92 -4.19
CA ALA A 14 21.64 -23.93 -3.28
C ALA A 14 20.54 -23.05 -2.66
N PRO A 15 20.68 -22.63 -1.38
CA PRO A 15 19.75 -21.71 -0.75
C PRO A 15 19.60 -20.41 -1.54
N VAL A 16 18.37 -19.93 -1.63
CA VAL A 16 18.04 -18.67 -2.32
C VAL A 16 17.83 -17.59 -1.27
N GLU A 17 18.58 -16.51 -1.36
CA GLU A 17 18.34 -15.32 -0.54
C GLU A 17 17.27 -14.44 -1.16
N LEU A 18 16.26 -14.09 -0.38
CA LEU A 18 15.15 -13.22 -0.79
C LEU A 18 15.14 -11.99 0.11
N PRO A 19 15.21 -10.76 -0.43
CA PRO A 19 15.13 -9.55 0.36
C PRO A 19 13.81 -9.44 1.13
N ILE A 20 13.84 -8.89 2.33
CA ILE A 20 12.64 -8.52 3.09
C ILE A 20 12.46 -7.00 2.97
N LEU A 21 11.29 -6.57 2.52
CA LEU A 21 10.92 -5.16 2.40
C LEU A 21 9.96 -4.80 3.54
N THR A 22 10.22 -3.67 4.19
CA THR A 22 9.40 -3.16 5.30
C THR A 22 8.61 -1.94 4.81
N GLY A 23 7.29 -1.98 4.98
CA GLY A 23 6.42 -0.82 4.77
C GLY A 23 6.46 0.16 5.93
N THR A 24 5.84 1.35 5.76
CA THR A 24 5.66 2.29 6.88
C THR A 24 4.70 1.74 7.93
N VAL A 25 3.70 0.97 7.49
CA VAL A 25 2.71 0.26 8.32
C VAL A 25 2.42 -1.10 7.68
N GLY A 26 1.87 -2.04 8.45
CA GLY A 26 1.57 -3.40 8.00
C GLY A 26 2.76 -4.36 8.08
N PRO A 27 2.58 -5.59 7.56
CA PRO A 27 3.59 -6.65 7.66
C PRO A 27 4.77 -6.43 6.70
N ASP A 28 5.93 -6.99 7.08
CA ASP A 28 7.08 -7.15 6.19
C ASP A 28 6.71 -8.07 5.01
N VAL A 29 7.23 -7.80 3.81
CA VAL A 29 7.01 -8.62 2.61
C VAL A 29 8.31 -9.23 2.11
N ILE A 30 8.24 -10.46 1.58
CA ILE A 30 9.39 -11.15 0.98
C ILE A 30 9.38 -10.88 -0.52
N ASP A 31 10.47 -10.31 -1.04
CA ASP A 31 10.64 -10.04 -2.46
C ASP A 31 11.02 -11.31 -3.21
N VAL A 32 10.04 -11.92 -3.86
CA VAL A 32 10.19 -13.14 -4.67
C VAL A 32 10.49 -12.88 -6.15
N ARG A 33 10.74 -11.63 -6.57
CA ARG A 33 11.01 -11.31 -8.00
C ARG A 33 12.20 -12.11 -8.56
N GLY A 34 13.24 -12.30 -7.75
CA GLY A 34 14.42 -13.08 -8.12
C GLY A 34 14.20 -14.60 -8.21
N LEU A 35 13.08 -15.13 -7.68
CA LEU A 35 12.83 -16.57 -7.61
C LEU A 35 12.73 -17.21 -9.01
N THR A 36 12.22 -16.46 -9.99
CA THR A 36 12.06 -16.93 -11.37
C THR A 36 13.37 -17.34 -12.03
N ALA A 37 14.50 -16.73 -11.64
CA ALA A 37 15.83 -17.10 -12.12
C ALA A 37 16.24 -18.54 -11.72
N THR A 38 15.57 -19.11 -10.72
CA THR A 38 15.77 -20.50 -10.27
C THR A 38 14.87 -21.50 -11.02
N GLY A 39 14.08 -21.04 -11.99
CA GLY A 39 13.12 -21.86 -12.73
C GLY A 39 11.87 -22.19 -11.92
N ARG A 40 11.54 -21.41 -10.89
CA ARG A 40 10.43 -21.66 -9.96
C ARG A 40 9.49 -20.48 -9.85
N PHE A 41 8.24 -20.76 -9.48
CA PHE A 41 7.19 -19.78 -9.24
C PHE A 41 6.51 -20.07 -7.91
N THR A 42 5.91 -19.05 -7.32
CA THR A 42 4.92 -19.24 -6.26
C THR A 42 3.57 -19.60 -6.89
N PHE A 43 2.75 -20.35 -6.15
CA PHE A 43 1.39 -20.66 -6.55
C PHE A 43 0.45 -20.19 -5.45
N ASP A 44 -0.24 -19.08 -5.69
CA ASP A 44 -1.16 -18.44 -4.74
C ASP A 44 -2.45 -17.99 -5.47
N PRO A 45 -3.37 -18.93 -5.77
CA PRO A 45 -4.64 -18.59 -6.40
C PRO A 45 -5.44 -17.63 -5.51
N GLY A 46 -5.77 -16.45 -6.06
CA GLY A 46 -6.50 -15.41 -5.33
C GLY A 46 -5.61 -14.38 -4.62
N PHE A 47 -4.27 -14.51 -4.71
CA PHE A 47 -3.31 -13.53 -4.18
C PHE A 47 -3.43 -13.28 -2.66
N MET A 48 -3.83 -14.29 -1.90
CA MET A 48 -4.07 -14.13 -0.46
C MET A 48 -2.77 -13.88 0.32
N SER A 49 -1.63 -14.30 -0.21
CA SER A 49 -0.30 -14.12 0.38
C SER A 49 0.65 -13.33 -0.53
N THR A 50 0.13 -12.69 -1.58
CA THR A 50 0.92 -11.99 -2.59
C THR A 50 0.62 -10.50 -2.58
N ALA A 51 1.57 -9.70 -2.11
CA ALA A 51 1.53 -8.25 -2.28
C ALA A 51 1.90 -7.88 -3.73
N SER A 52 0.90 -7.47 -4.52
CA SER A 52 1.07 -7.19 -5.95
C SER A 52 1.55 -5.78 -6.27
N CYS A 53 1.41 -4.83 -5.34
CA CYS A 53 1.82 -3.44 -5.51
C CYS A 53 2.27 -2.80 -4.20
N ASP A 54 3.04 -1.72 -4.34
CA ASP A 54 3.26 -0.75 -3.27
C ASP A 54 2.17 0.34 -3.37
N SER A 55 1.62 0.76 -2.24
CA SER A 55 0.57 1.78 -2.18
C SER A 55 0.74 2.70 -0.99
N LYS A 56 0.47 3.98 -1.22
CA LYS A 56 0.47 5.04 -0.20
C LYS A 56 -0.93 5.67 -0.04
N ILE A 57 -1.97 5.00 -0.52
CA ILE A 57 -3.32 5.57 -0.62
C ILE A 57 -4.16 5.18 0.60
N THR A 58 -4.29 3.89 0.89
CA THR A 58 -5.17 3.38 1.93
C THR A 58 -4.52 2.23 2.67
N TYR A 59 -4.66 2.21 3.99
CA TYR A 59 -4.25 1.11 4.85
C TYR A 59 -5.46 0.57 5.60
N ILE A 60 -5.53 -0.76 5.73
CA ILE A 60 -6.62 -1.46 6.40
C ILE A 60 -5.98 -2.47 7.36
N ASP A 61 -6.45 -2.47 8.60
CA ASP A 61 -6.21 -3.52 9.59
C ASP A 61 -7.57 -3.98 10.13
N GLY A 62 -8.05 -5.10 9.61
CA GLY A 62 -9.37 -5.62 9.96
C GLY A 62 -9.47 -6.12 11.40
N ASP A 63 -8.37 -6.62 11.96
CA ASP A 63 -8.35 -7.17 13.32
C ASP A 63 -8.45 -6.05 14.36
N ASN A 64 -7.79 -4.91 14.10
CA ASN A 64 -7.85 -3.73 14.95
C ASN A 64 -8.94 -2.73 14.55
N GLY A 65 -9.68 -2.97 13.46
CA GLY A 65 -10.72 -2.07 12.96
C GLY A 65 -10.17 -0.74 12.45
N ILE A 66 -8.97 -0.71 11.87
CA ILE A 66 -8.33 0.52 11.39
C ILE A 66 -8.55 0.66 9.89
N LEU A 67 -9.00 1.85 9.47
CA LEU A 67 -9.05 2.27 8.07
C LEU A 67 -8.45 3.67 7.94
N LEU A 68 -7.37 3.80 7.17
CA LEU A 68 -6.67 5.06 6.95
C LEU A 68 -6.70 5.46 5.47
N HIS A 69 -6.99 6.72 5.17
CA HIS A 69 -6.75 7.32 3.86
C HIS A 69 -5.62 8.34 3.96
N ARG A 70 -4.52 8.13 3.21
CA ARG A 70 -3.29 8.94 3.29
C ARG A 70 -2.76 9.14 4.73
N GLY A 71 -3.02 8.16 5.61
CA GLY A 71 -2.62 8.21 7.02
C GLY A 71 -3.66 8.81 7.98
N TYR A 72 -4.74 9.43 7.46
CA TYR A 72 -5.83 9.95 8.30
C TYR A 72 -6.84 8.84 8.62
N PRO A 73 -7.25 8.67 9.90
CA PRO A 73 -8.35 7.79 10.26
C PRO A 73 -9.64 8.16 9.54
N ILE A 74 -10.40 7.16 9.10
CA ILE A 74 -11.64 7.39 8.35
C ILE A 74 -12.67 8.16 9.16
N GLU A 75 -12.73 7.97 10.49
CA GLU A 75 -13.65 8.66 11.39
C GLU A 75 -13.34 10.15 11.40
N GLN A 76 -12.05 10.52 11.41
CA GLN A 76 -11.64 11.92 11.36
C GLN A 76 -12.06 12.57 10.03
N LEU A 77 -11.89 11.88 8.90
CA LEU A 77 -12.32 12.41 7.61
C LEU A 77 -13.84 12.53 7.52
N ALA A 78 -14.58 11.57 8.08
CA ALA A 78 -16.04 11.58 8.08
C ALA A 78 -16.63 12.70 8.96
N GLU A 79 -16.00 13.02 10.08
CA GLU A 79 -16.48 14.05 11.02
C GLU A 79 -15.99 15.46 10.68
N GLN A 80 -14.77 15.59 10.13
CA GLN A 80 -14.06 16.88 10.02
C GLN A 80 -13.80 17.33 8.58
N SER A 81 -14.11 16.50 7.58
CA SER A 81 -13.90 16.81 6.17
C SER A 81 -15.17 16.57 5.35
N ASP A 82 -15.13 16.95 4.07
CA ASP A 82 -16.19 16.62 3.11
C ASP A 82 -15.69 15.69 2.00
N TYR A 83 -16.64 15.23 1.17
CA TYR A 83 -16.35 14.29 0.10
C TYR A 83 -15.33 14.83 -0.92
N LEU A 84 -15.41 16.11 -1.28
CA LEU A 84 -14.51 16.69 -2.29
C LEU A 84 -13.11 16.94 -1.74
N GLU A 85 -12.98 17.30 -0.46
CA GLU A 85 -11.68 17.32 0.23
C GLU A 85 -11.06 15.92 0.32
N THR A 86 -11.86 14.91 0.63
CA THR A 86 -11.38 13.52 0.68
C THR A 86 -10.96 13.04 -0.71
N CYS A 87 -11.71 13.36 -1.76
CA CYS A 87 -11.28 13.10 -3.15
C CYS A 87 -9.96 13.80 -3.47
N TYR A 88 -9.81 15.07 -3.08
CA TYR A 88 -8.56 15.80 -3.27
C TYR A 88 -7.40 15.12 -2.53
N LEU A 89 -7.60 14.72 -1.27
CA LEU A 89 -6.63 14.00 -0.46
C LEU A 89 -6.17 12.69 -1.13
N LEU A 90 -7.12 11.89 -1.62
CA LEU A 90 -6.80 10.62 -2.28
C LEU A 90 -5.98 10.83 -3.55
N LEU A 91 -6.30 11.85 -4.35
CA LEU A 91 -5.60 12.15 -5.60
C LEU A 91 -4.23 12.79 -5.37
N ASN A 92 -4.13 13.76 -4.45
CA ASN A 92 -2.96 14.61 -4.30
C ASN A 92 -2.03 14.17 -3.15
N GLY A 93 -2.49 13.32 -2.24
CA GLY A 93 -1.71 12.82 -1.12
C GLY A 93 -1.80 13.65 0.16
N GLU A 94 -2.31 14.88 0.08
CA GLU A 94 -2.41 15.82 1.20
C GLU A 94 -3.78 16.53 1.17
N LEU A 95 -4.24 17.02 2.33
CA LEU A 95 -5.47 17.81 2.41
C LEU A 95 -5.29 19.16 1.69
N PRO A 96 -6.34 19.65 0.99
CA PRO A 96 -6.23 20.91 0.26
C PRO A 96 -6.16 22.11 1.20
N THR A 97 -5.48 23.17 0.77
CA THR A 97 -5.71 24.51 1.31
C THR A 97 -7.08 25.04 0.88
N ALA A 98 -7.57 26.11 1.52
CA ALA A 98 -8.85 26.72 1.15
C ALA A 98 -8.92 27.14 -0.33
N GLU A 99 -7.82 27.66 -0.88
CA GLU A 99 -7.70 28.06 -2.29
C GLU A 99 -7.73 26.83 -3.21
N GLN A 100 -6.95 25.79 -2.89
CA GLN A 100 -6.93 24.54 -3.65
C GLN A 100 -8.29 23.85 -3.66
N LYS A 101 -8.98 23.85 -2.51
CA LYS A 101 -10.34 23.30 -2.39
C LYS A 101 -11.30 24.07 -3.30
N ALA A 102 -11.30 25.39 -3.26
CA ALA A 102 -12.17 26.22 -4.10
C ALA A 102 -11.93 25.95 -5.59
N GLN A 103 -10.66 25.84 -6.00
CA GLN A 103 -10.29 25.50 -7.38
C GLN A 103 -10.75 24.09 -7.77
N PHE A 104 -10.50 23.09 -6.93
CA PHE A 104 -10.89 21.70 -7.20
C PHE A 104 -12.41 21.55 -7.34
N VAL A 105 -13.17 22.19 -6.45
CA VAL A 105 -14.64 22.22 -6.51
C VAL A 105 -15.11 22.87 -7.82
N ALA A 106 -14.49 23.97 -8.25
CA ALA A 106 -14.84 24.63 -9.51
C ALA A 106 -14.55 23.73 -10.73
N VAL A 107 -13.41 23.02 -10.74
CA VAL A 107 -13.07 22.07 -11.81
C VAL A 107 -14.09 20.94 -11.89
N VAL A 108 -14.44 20.33 -10.75
CA VAL A 108 -15.41 19.22 -10.72
C VAL A 108 -16.82 19.66 -11.14
N LYS A 109 -17.24 20.89 -10.78
CA LYS A 109 -18.58 21.40 -11.10
C LYS A 109 -18.75 21.90 -12.54
N ASN A 110 -17.68 22.39 -13.16
CA ASN A 110 -17.72 23.02 -14.49
C ASN A 110 -17.26 22.08 -15.61
N HIS A 111 -17.26 20.77 -15.35
CA HIS A 111 -16.86 19.74 -16.29
C HIS A 111 -17.96 19.37 -17.28
#